data_AF-A0A954WSG3-F1
#
_entry.id   AF-A0A954WSG3-F1
#
_cell.length_a   1.000
_cell.length_b   1.000
_cell.length_c   1.000
_cell.angle_alpha   90.00
_cell.angle_beta   90.00
_cell.angle_gamma   90.00
#
_symmetry.space_group_name_H-M   'P 1'
#
loop_
_entity.id
_entity.type
_entity.pdbx_description
1 polymer ?
#
loop_
_entity_poly.entity_id
_entity_poly.type
_entity_poly.pdbx_seq_one_letter_code
_entity_poly.pdbx_strand_id
1 'polypeptide(L)'
;MSQAESPPPVRRSAAVMLVFVVTISVVGYLVGISDNFLRSTAVVPPLETSVHQHDASSADVSAEVLASDAIPAVAYSGMRRRETGPTSAWKPTLNRILSDTDYHRCITCHNPHTSEIMPSEEEKRRSLAVRATRRAFNGAPPVIPHAVERTDDAACYACHGEGALVGDRVANRMSHGLLVNCLQCHAAPPPKPFANVEAKVANGFSGLPAPVSAERAYPDAPPVIPHSTWMRDRCLSCHGGVAGWPGLEVSHRWRTNCLQCHATSATLEQSVVSDPVGYVPEFAVGP
;
A
#
# COMPACT_ATOMS: atom_id res chain seq x y z
N MET A 1 -29.33 -66.55 -14.30
CA MET A 1 -27.93 -66.07 -14.42
C MET A 1 -27.92 -65.04 -15.55
N SER A 2 -27.99 -63.74 -15.22
CA SER A 2 -27.96 -62.65 -16.19
C SER A 2 -26.52 -62.16 -16.31
N GLN A 3 -25.90 -62.32 -17.48
CA GLN A 3 -24.56 -61.82 -17.73
C GLN A 3 -24.63 -60.35 -18.13
N ALA A 4 -23.98 -59.48 -17.35
CA ALA A 4 -23.87 -58.06 -17.65
C ALA A 4 -22.84 -57.84 -18.77
N GLU A 5 -23.29 -57.33 -19.91
CA GLU A 5 -22.43 -56.95 -21.04
C GLU A 5 -21.46 -55.83 -20.61
N SER A 6 -20.17 -56.06 -20.89
CA SER A 6 -19.12 -55.08 -20.66
C SER A 6 -19.26 -53.91 -21.65
N PRO A 7 -19.16 -52.64 -21.19
CA PRO A 7 -19.32 -51.48 -22.07
C PRO A 7 -18.20 -51.41 -23.12
N PRO A 8 -18.50 -50.86 -24.32
CA PRO A 8 -17.55 -50.81 -25.43
C PRO A 8 -16.31 -49.99 -25.08
N PRO A 9 -15.12 -50.38 -25.57
CA PRO A 9 -13.82 -49.84 -25.15
C PRO A 9 -13.67 -48.32 -25.32
N VAL A 10 -14.42 -47.72 -26.25
CA VAL A 10 -14.42 -46.28 -26.53
C VAL A 10 -14.98 -45.44 -25.38
N ARG A 11 -15.92 -45.97 -24.59
CA ARG A 11 -16.48 -45.24 -23.44
C ARG A 11 -15.51 -45.14 -22.27
N ARG A 12 -14.59 -46.11 -22.14
CA ARG A 12 -13.60 -46.13 -21.06
C ARG A 12 -12.48 -45.11 -21.30
N SER A 13 -12.01 -44.96 -22.54
CA SER A 13 -10.97 -43.97 -22.87
C SER A 13 -11.46 -42.52 -22.74
N ALA A 14 -12.70 -42.23 -23.14
CA ALA A 14 -13.28 -40.90 -23.00
C ALA A 14 -13.41 -40.46 -21.53
N ALA A 15 -13.83 -41.36 -20.64
CA ALA A 15 -13.93 -41.08 -19.21
C ALA A 15 -12.56 -40.78 -18.57
N VAL A 16 -11.51 -41.52 -18.94
CA VAL A 16 -10.15 -41.30 -18.45
C VAL A 16 -9.60 -39.95 -18.91
N MET A 17 -9.83 -39.58 -20.18
CA MET A 17 -9.43 -38.26 -20.71
C MET A 17 -10.11 -37.11 -19.98
N LEU A 18 -11.43 -37.22 -19.74
CA LEU A 18 -12.18 -36.19 -19.03
C LEU A 18 -11.67 -35.99 -17.60
N VAL A 19 -11.42 -37.07 -16.86
CA VAL A 19 -10.85 -37.00 -15.51
C VAL A 19 -9.50 -36.28 -15.54
N PHE A 20 -8.63 -36.63 -16.50
CA PHE A 20 -7.30 -36.03 -16.61
C PHE A 20 -7.35 -34.52 -16.87
N VAL A 21 -8.22 -34.06 -17.78
CA VAL A 21 -8.40 -32.62 -18.08
C VAL A 21 -8.92 -31.86 -16.88
N VAL A 22 -9.91 -32.42 -16.15
CA VAL A 22 -10.45 -31.79 -14.94
C VAL A 22 -9.38 -31.70 -13.86
N THR A 23 -8.59 -32.76 -13.64
CA THR A 23 -7.50 -32.74 -12.67
C THR A 23 -6.45 -31.68 -13.00
N ILE A 24 -6.01 -31.58 -14.26
CA ILE A 24 -5.05 -30.54 -14.68
C ILE A 24 -5.62 -29.14 -14.47
N SER A 25 -6.90 -28.94 -14.79
CA SER A 25 -7.57 -27.63 -14.64
C SER A 25 -7.68 -27.22 -13.17
N VAL A 26 -8.06 -28.15 -12.29
CA VAL A 26 -8.16 -27.91 -10.84
C VAL A 26 -6.80 -27.64 -10.23
N VAL A 27 -5.77 -28.42 -10.59
CA VAL A 27 -4.40 -28.19 -10.11
C VAL A 27 -3.88 -26.84 -10.61
N GLY A 28 -4.08 -26.50 -11.89
CA GLY A 28 -3.70 -25.20 -12.44
C GLY A 28 -4.41 -24.03 -11.77
N TYR A 29 -5.69 -24.18 -11.43
CA TYR A 29 -6.47 -23.18 -10.69
C TYR A 29 -5.95 -22.97 -9.27
N LEU A 30 -5.67 -24.05 -8.54
CA LEU A 30 -5.14 -23.99 -7.17
C LEU A 30 -3.69 -23.46 -7.14
N VAL A 31 -2.86 -23.85 -8.10
CA VAL A 31 -1.50 -23.30 -8.26
C VAL A 31 -1.57 -21.81 -8.61
N GLY A 32 -2.44 -21.41 -9.54
CA GLY A 32 -2.61 -20.00 -9.91
C GLY A 32 -3.12 -19.12 -8.76
N ILE A 33 -4.00 -19.64 -7.91
CA ILE A 33 -4.45 -18.93 -6.69
C ILE A 33 -3.33 -18.83 -5.66
N SER A 34 -2.58 -19.91 -5.44
CA SER A 34 -1.50 -19.93 -4.44
C SER A 34 -0.28 -19.10 -4.86
N ASP A 35 0.06 -19.05 -6.15
CA ASP A 35 1.12 -18.20 -6.67
C ASP A 35 0.81 -16.70 -6.51
N ASN A 36 -0.48 -16.33 -6.52
CA ASN A 36 -0.89 -14.95 -6.28
C ASN A 36 -0.77 -14.53 -4.80
N PHE A 37 -0.75 -15.49 -3.86
CA PHE A 37 -0.55 -15.24 -2.43
C PHE A 37 0.92 -15.36 -1.99
N LEU A 38 1.71 -16.25 -2.62
CA LEU A 38 3.08 -16.56 -2.18
C LEU A 38 4.18 -15.71 -2.83
N ARG A 39 3.90 -14.96 -3.91
CA ARG A 39 4.88 -14.02 -4.49
C ARG A 39 5.18 -12.78 -3.64
N SER A 40 4.61 -12.67 -2.44
CA SER A 40 4.94 -11.63 -1.47
C SER A 40 6.27 -11.88 -0.73
N THR A 41 6.90 -13.06 -0.84
CA THR A 41 8.09 -13.37 -0.01
C THR A 41 9.27 -14.07 -0.70
N ALA A 42 9.22 -14.43 -1.98
CA ALA A 42 10.33 -15.15 -2.64
C ALA A 42 11.13 -14.27 -3.60
N VAL A 43 12.38 -13.97 -3.23
CA VAL A 43 13.44 -13.49 -4.13
C VAL A 43 13.73 -14.59 -5.16
N VAL A 44 13.41 -14.36 -6.43
CA VAL A 44 13.68 -15.30 -7.53
C VAL A 44 15.06 -14.98 -8.13
N PRO A 45 15.97 -15.95 -8.31
CA PRO A 45 17.21 -15.75 -9.07
C PRO A 45 16.89 -15.53 -10.56
N PRO A 46 17.76 -14.87 -11.34
CA PRO A 46 17.45 -14.54 -12.72
C PRO A 46 17.37 -15.82 -13.55
N LEU A 47 16.17 -16.12 -14.06
CA LEU A 47 15.95 -17.18 -15.03
C LEU A 47 16.32 -16.63 -16.41
N GLU A 48 17.43 -17.09 -16.98
CA GLU A 48 17.77 -16.89 -18.39
C GLU A 48 16.64 -17.45 -19.25
N THR A 49 15.85 -16.55 -19.83
CA THR A 49 14.82 -16.92 -20.80
C THR A 49 15.35 -16.52 -22.17
N SER A 50 15.79 -17.52 -22.92
CA SER A 50 16.15 -17.42 -24.33
C SER A 50 14.89 -17.05 -25.13
N VAL A 51 14.71 -15.75 -25.36
CA VAL A 51 13.70 -15.24 -26.29
C VAL A 51 14.29 -15.35 -27.69
N HIS A 52 13.67 -16.19 -28.51
CA HIS A 52 13.92 -16.27 -29.94
C HIS A 52 13.83 -14.87 -30.56
N GLN A 53 14.96 -14.41 -31.12
CA GLN A 53 15.03 -13.31 -32.06
C GLN A 53 14.18 -13.66 -33.28
N HIS A 54 13.02 -13.00 -33.39
CA HIS A 54 12.40 -12.81 -34.68
C HIS A 54 13.04 -11.58 -35.31
N ASP A 55 13.82 -11.82 -36.36
CA ASP A 55 14.36 -10.80 -37.25
C ASP A 55 13.21 -10.02 -37.89
N ALA A 56 12.94 -8.84 -37.34
CA ALA A 56 12.16 -7.81 -38.02
C ALA A 56 13.15 -6.91 -38.75
N SER A 57 13.57 -7.35 -39.94
CA SER A 57 14.10 -6.46 -40.95
C SER A 57 12.98 -5.55 -41.43
N SER A 58 12.88 -4.36 -40.90
CA SER A 58 12.09 -3.29 -41.50
C SER A 58 12.77 -1.94 -41.29
N ALA A 59 13.38 -1.51 -42.39
CA ALA A 59 13.72 -0.16 -42.78
C ALA A 59 14.76 0.59 -41.94
N ASP A 60 15.92 0.79 -42.59
CA ASP A 60 16.75 1.98 -42.43
C ASP A 60 15.85 3.24 -42.37
N VAL A 61 15.57 3.69 -41.15
CA VAL A 61 15.22 5.09 -40.91
C VAL A 61 16.54 5.78 -40.60
N SER A 62 17.00 6.50 -41.61
CA SER A 62 18.22 7.29 -41.67
C SER A 62 18.60 7.92 -40.33
N ALA A 63 19.89 7.82 -40.03
CA ALA A 63 20.60 8.38 -38.88
C ALA A 63 20.63 9.92 -38.81
N GLU A 64 19.55 10.58 -39.27
CA GLU A 64 19.44 12.04 -39.37
C GLU A 64 18.13 12.58 -38.75
N VAL A 65 17.54 11.83 -37.80
CA VAL A 65 16.61 12.41 -36.83
C VAL A 65 17.42 12.86 -35.62
N LEU A 66 17.93 14.10 -35.75
CA LEU A 66 17.85 15.14 -34.74
C LEU A 66 18.03 14.70 -33.28
N ALA A 67 19.12 15.21 -32.69
CA ALA A 67 19.15 15.96 -31.43
C ALA A 67 17.78 16.29 -30.79
N SER A 68 17.02 15.27 -30.41
CA SER A 68 15.74 15.40 -29.74
C SER A 68 15.91 14.73 -28.39
N ASP A 69 15.68 15.50 -27.33
CA ASP A 69 15.51 15.02 -25.96
C ASP A 69 14.25 14.12 -25.81
N ALA A 70 13.68 13.62 -26.91
CA ALA A 70 12.50 12.79 -26.89
C ALA A 70 12.88 11.37 -26.43
N ILE A 71 12.21 10.92 -25.37
CA ILE A 71 12.33 9.56 -24.86
C ILE A 71 11.85 8.61 -25.97
N PRO A 72 12.65 7.60 -26.39
CA PRO A 72 12.26 6.67 -27.44
C PRO A 72 10.92 6.01 -27.11
N ALA A 73 10.02 5.84 -28.08
CA ALA A 73 8.76 5.15 -27.84
C ALA A 73 9.00 3.71 -27.35
N VAL A 74 8.18 3.22 -26.42
CA VAL A 74 8.21 1.83 -25.95
C VAL A 74 6.84 1.19 -26.14
N ALA A 75 6.85 -0.12 -26.37
CA ALA A 75 5.63 -0.91 -26.33
C ALA A 75 4.88 -0.73 -25.00
N TYR A 76 3.55 -0.73 -25.05
CA TYR A 76 2.69 -0.49 -23.90
C TYR A 76 2.97 -1.46 -22.73
N SER A 77 3.34 -2.71 -23.04
CA SER A 77 3.75 -3.74 -22.08
C SER A 77 5.08 -3.45 -21.38
N GLY A 78 5.96 -2.66 -22.00
CA GLY A 78 7.25 -2.24 -21.45
C GLY A 78 7.18 -0.95 -20.65
N MET A 79 6.10 -0.18 -20.77
CA MET A 79 5.97 1.16 -20.18
C MET A 79 6.03 1.14 -18.65
N ARG A 80 5.44 0.13 -17.99
CA ARG A 80 5.47 0.02 -16.51
C ARG A 80 6.84 -0.34 -15.93
N ARG A 81 7.72 -0.92 -16.73
CA ARG A 81 9.05 -1.38 -16.29
C ARG A 81 10.17 -0.41 -16.62
N ARG A 82 9.88 0.62 -17.41
CA ARG A 82 10.90 1.55 -17.86
C ARG A 82 11.11 2.62 -16.80
N GLU A 83 12.36 2.80 -16.42
CA GLU A 83 12.82 3.91 -15.58
C GLU A 83 12.81 5.19 -16.45
N THR A 84 11.63 5.76 -16.67
CA THR A 84 11.46 7.02 -17.38
C THR A 84 11.18 8.13 -16.39
N GLY A 85 11.98 9.20 -16.44
CA GLY A 85 11.74 10.40 -15.64
C GLY A 85 13.04 11.13 -15.28
N PRO A 86 12.94 12.33 -14.68
CA PRO A 86 14.09 13.19 -14.31
C PRO A 86 15.06 12.59 -13.28
N THR A 87 14.84 11.35 -12.89
CA THR A 87 15.47 10.69 -11.76
C THR A 87 15.92 9.27 -12.08
N SER A 88 15.85 8.81 -13.33
CA SER A 88 16.30 7.47 -13.75
C SER A 88 17.76 7.14 -13.38
N ALA A 89 18.58 8.15 -13.06
CA ALA A 89 19.94 7.97 -12.55
C ALA A 89 20.02 7.68 -11.03
N TRP A 90 18.93 7.84 -10.27
CA TRP A 90 18.89 7.61 -8.83
C TRP A 90 18.60 6.14 -8.53
N LYS A 91 19.50 5.48 -7.79
CA LYS A 91 19.32 4.10 -7.33
C LYS A 91 19.21 4.10 -5.81
N PRO A 92 18.09 3.65 -5.21
CA PRO A 92 17.99 3.54 -3.77
C PRO A 92 19.03 2.52 -3.27
N THR A 93 19.86 2.93 -2.31
CA THR A 93 20.75 2.03 -1.61
C THR A 93 19.93 1.28 -0.55
N LEU A 94 19.25 0.19 -0.96
CA LEU A 94 18.34 -0.61 -0.10
C LEU A 94 19.07 -1.42 0.98
N ASN A 95 20.40 -1.32 1.06
CA ASN A 95 21.31 -2.07 1.90
C ASN A 95 21.15 -1.78 3.41
N ARG A 96 20.21 -0.91 3.80
CA ARG A 96 19.95 -0.48 5.17
C ARG A 96 18.47 -0.42 5.53
N ILE A 97 17.63 -1.27 4.93
CA ILE A 97 16.32 -1.55 5.54
C ILE A 97 16.63 -2.29 6.84
N LEU A 98 16.67 -1.54 7.94
CA LEU A 98 16.88 -2.12 9.27
C LEU A 98 15.72 -3.07 9.56
N SER A 99 16.10 -4.28 9.96
CA SER A 99 15.16 -5.28 10.44
C SER A 99 14.62 -4.88 11.81
N ASP A 100 13.45 -5.36 12.20
CA ASP A 100 12.88 -5.13 13.56
C ASP A 100 13.86 -5.58 14.68
N THR A 101 14.78 -6.49 14.34
CA THR A 101 15.92 -6.91 15.16
C THR A 101 16.98 -5.83 15.41
N ASP A 102 17.15 -4.84 14.53
CA ASP A 102 18.15 -3.78 14.72
C ASP A 102 17.68 -2.71 15.74
N TYR A 103 16.37 -2.61 16.01
CA TYR A 103 15.82 -1.74 17.06
C TYR A 103 15.76 -2.40 18.44
N HIS A 104 15.91 -3.73 18.54
CA HIS A 104 16.12 -4.39 19.83
C HIS A 104 17.39 -3.88 20.56
N ARG A 105 18.22 -3.08 19.88
CA ARG A 105 19.39 -2.38 20.42
C ARG A 105 19.12 -0.97 20.94
N CYS A 106 17.87 -0.51 21.01
CA CYS A 106 17.53 0.72 21.73
C CYS A 106 17.64 0.49 23.26
N ILE A 107 18.86 0.71 23.73
CA ILE A 107 19.31 1.23 25.03
C ILE A 107 18.18 1.31 26.07
N THR A 108 18.14 0.31 26.96
CA THR A 108 17.44 0.20 28.28
C THR A 108 16.15 -0.62 28.41
N CYS A 109 15.48 -1.07 27.35
CA CYS A 109 14.29 -1.93 27.53
C CYS A 109 14.63 -3.43 27.48
N HIS A 110 14.63 -4.09 28.65
CA HIS A 110 14.47 -5.54 28.74
C HIS A 110 13.14 -5.94 28.07
N ASN A 111 13.21 -6.84 27.08
CA ASN A 111 12.09 -7.40 26.32
C ASN A 111 11.15 -6.38 25.65
N PRO A 112 11.40 -6.00 24.38
CA PRO A 112 10.53 -5.10 23.62
C PRO A 112 9.14 -5.70 23.29
N HIS A 113 8.80 -6.89 23.77
CA HIS A 113 7.44 -7.41 23.61
C HIS A 113 6.60 -7.31 24.88
N THR A 114 7.13 -6.82 26.00
CA THR A 114 6.36 -6.80 27.27
C THR A 114 6.56 -5.54 28.12
N SER A 115 7.51 -4.67 27.77
CA SER A 115 7.74 -3.44 28.52
C SER A 115 6.65 -2.40 28.25
N GLU A 116 6.03 -1.89 29.31
CA GLU A 116 5.11 -0.76 29.20
C GLU A 116 5.86 0.50 28.75
N ILE A 117 5.33 1.18 27.72
CA ILE A 117 5.87 2.46 27.23
C ILE A 117 5.03 3.59 27.81
N MET A 118 5.69 4.64 28.30
CA MET A 118 5.05 5.90 28.63
C MET A 118 5.44 6.97 27.60
N PRO A 119 4.57 7.26 26.62
CA PRO A 119 4.85 8.28 25.62
C PRO A 119 4.94 9.66 26.27
N SER A 120 5.94 10.45 25.87
CA SER A 120 6.07 11.84 26.31
C SER A 120 5.06 12.74 25.59
N GLU A 121 4.35 13.59 26.34
CA GLU A 121 3.41 14.57 25.75
C GLU A 121 4.11 15.55 24.79
N GLU A 122 5.39 15.87 25.02
CA GLU A 122 6.15 16.72 24.10
C GLU A 122 6.44 16.00 22.78
N GLU A 123 6.79 14.71 22.84
CA GLU A 123 7.00 13.91 21.63
C GLU A 123 5.70 13.72 20.85
N LYS A 124 4.59 13.52 21.56
CA LYS A 124 3.25 13.42 21.00
C LYS A 124 2.90 14.69 20.24
N ARG A 125 3.07 15.85 20.88
CA ARG A 125 2.81 17.17 20.27
C ARG A 125 3.67 17.39 19.02
N ARG A 126 4.95 17.04 19.09
CA ARG A 126 5.88 17.10 17.95
C ARG A 126 5.45 16.19 16.80
N SER A 127 5.07 14.94 17.09
CA SER A 127 4.58 14.01 16.07
C SER A 127 3.27 14.45 15.44
N LEU A 128 2.32 14.97 16.23
CA LEU A 128 1.08 15.54 15.71
C LEU A 128 1.35 16.74 14.79
N ALA A 129 2.28 17.62 15.15
CA ALA A 129 2.68 18.75 14.30
C ALA A 129 3.28 18.28 12.96
N VAL A 130 4.22 17.32 12.98
CA VAL A 130 4.82 16.77 11.75
C VAL A 130 3.80 16.03 10.89
N ARG A 131 2.81 15.34 11.50
CA ARG A 131 1.71 14.72 10.75
C ARG A 131 0.83 15.77 10.08
N ALA A 132 0.54 16.87 10.76
CA ALA A 132 -0.29 17.96 10.24
C ALA A 132 0.36 18.64 9.03
N THR A 133 1.69 18.78 8.98
CA THR A 133 2.36 19.38 7.80
C THR A 133 2.22 18.54 6.53
N ARG A 134 1.88 17.25 6.65
CA ARG A 134 1.72 16.33 5.52
C ARG A 134 0.27 16.06 5.13
N ARG A 135 -0.70 16.67 5.81
CA ARG A 135 -2.14 16.38 5.58
C ARG A 135 -2.94 17.68 5.53
N ALA A 136 -3.93 17.74 4.65
CA ALA A 136 -4.86 18.86 4.62
C ALA A 136 -5.76 18.91 5.86
N PHE A 137 -6.15 17.74 6.39
CA PHE A 137 -6.96 17.58 7.60
C PHE A 137 -6.74 16.20 8.22
N ASN A 138 -7.21 15.99 9.45
CA ASN A 138 -7.22 14.68 10.10
C ASN A 138 -8.19 13.74 9.37
N GLY A 139 -7.67 12.90 8.49
CA GLY A 139 -8.50 12.18 7.52
C GLY A 139 -7.75 12.02 6.21
N ALA A 140 -7.28 13.15 5.70
CA ALA A 140 -6.63 13.26 4.40
C ALA A 140 -5.43 12.30 4.27
N PRO A 141 -5.30 11.58 3.15
CA PRO A 141 -4.06 10.89 2.81
C PRO A 141 -2.86 11.84 2.92
N PRO A 142 -1.72 11.39 3.46
CA PRO A 142 -0.53 12.23 3.54
C PRO A 142 0.08 12.46 2.16
N VAL A 143 0.58 13.68 1.93
CA VAL A 143 1.44 13.98 0.78
C VAL A 143 2.78 13.26 0.92
N ILE A 144 3.36 12.86 -0.21
CA ILE A 144 4.62 12.14 -0.26
C ILE A 144 5.77 13.16 -0.11
N PRO A 145 6.64 13.06 0.92
CA PRO A 145 7.68 14.04 1.18
C PRO A 145 8.99 13.77 0.40
N HIS A 146 9.00 12.78 -0.50
CA HIS A 146 10.16 12.38 -1.29
C HIS A 146 9.77 12.19 -2.76
N ALA A 147 10.76 12.11 -3.64
CA ALA A 147 10.54 11.85 -5.05
C ALA A 147 9.83 10.50 -5.26
N VAL A 148 8.96 10.45 -6.28
CA VAL A 148 8.31 9.22 -6.74
C VAL A 148 8.67 9.05 -8.21
N GLU A 149 9.32 7.94 -8.51
CA GLU A 149 9.95 7.72 -9.83
C GLU A 149 9.34 6.51 -10.53
N ARG A 150 8.88 5.54 -9.74
CA ARG A 150 8.11 4.38 -10.17
C ARG A 150 6.72 4.49 -9.59
N THR A 151 5.72 4.42 -10.44
CA THR A 151 4.30 4.43 -10.06
C THR A 151 3.75 3.03 -9.84
N ASP A 152 4.63 2.02 -9.79
CA ASP A 152 4.22 0.67 -9.40
C ASP A 152 4.07 0.55 -7.88
N ASP A 153 3.03 -0.16 -7.46
CA ASP A 153 2.67 -0.27 -6.05
C ASP A 153 3.70 -1.07 -5.23
N ALA A 154 4.47 -1.93 -5.91
CA ALA A 154 5.49 -2.76 -5.27
C ALA A 154 6.66 -1.90 -4.74
N ALA A 155 7.05 -0.85 -5.47
CA ALA A 155 8.08 0.08 -5.04
C ALA A 155 7.71 0.81 -3.74
N CYS A 156 6.46 1.27 -3.63
CA CYS A 156 5.94 1.89 -2.41
C CYS A 156 5.88 0.87 -1.26
N TYR A 157 5.38 -0.33 -1.56
CA TYR A 157 5.18 -1.39 -0.57
C TYR A 157 6.50 -1.89 0.05
N ALA A 158 7.60 -1.89 -0.72
CA ALA A 158 8.91 -2.33 -0.23
C ALA A 158 9.37 -1.58 1.03
N CYS A 159 9.03 -0.30 1.16
CA CYS A 159 9.36 0.51 2.34
C CYS A 159 8.16 0.73 3.28
N HIS A 160 6.95 0.88 2.75
CA HIS A 160 5.78 1.24 3.55
C HIS A 160 4.94 0.05 4.01
N GLY A 161 5.13 -1.16 3.47
CA GLY A 161 4.33 -2.34 3.80
C GLY A 161 4.32 -2.67 5.29
N GLU A 162 5.50 -2.88 5.85
CA GLU A 162 5.76 -3.06 7.28
C GLU A 162 6.47 -1.86 7.91
N GLY A 163 6.85 -0.87 7.08
CA GLY A 163 7.70 0.24 7.47
C GLY A 163 9.19 -0.09 7.35
N ALA A 164 10.01 0.94 7.20
CA ALA A 164 11.46 0.79 7.03
C ALA A 164 12.20 2.01 7.57
N LEU A 165 13.43 1.81 8.06
CA LEU A 165 14.37 2.91 8.24
C LEU A 165 15.22 3.03 6.96
N VAL A 166 15.32 4.22 6.39
CA VAL A 166 16.14 4.53 5.21
C VAL A 166 17.08 5.67 5.57
N GLY A 167 18.30 5.34 5.98
CA GLY A 167 19.24 6.31 6.52
C GLY A 167 18.74 6.89 7.84
N ASP A 168 18.48 8.20 7.86
CA ASP A 168 17.91 8.95 8.99
C ASP A 168 16.38 9.12 8.91
N ARG A 169 15.75 8.56 7.87
CA ARG A 169 14.30 8.70 7.63
C ARG A 169 13.56 7.43 7.98
N VAL A 170 12.37 7.59 8.55
CA VAL A 170 11.42 6.51 8.78
C VAL A 170 10.38 6.53 7.66
N ALA A 171 10.29 5.42 6.92
CA ALA A 171 9.13 5.09 6.12
C ALA A 171 8.10 4.45 7.06
N ASN A 172 7.08 5.21 7.41
CA ASN A 172 6.04 4.70 8.30
C ASN A 172 5.27 3.56 7.62
N ARG A 173 4.85 2.60 8.44
CA ARG A 173 3.99 1.50 7.99
C ARG A 173 2.67 2.06 7.45
N MET A 174 2.12 1.43 6.42
CA MET A 174 0.79 1.77 5.92
C MET A 174 -0.26 1.53 7.01
N SER A 175 -1.19 2.47 7.14
CA SER A 175 -2.31 2.37 8.08
C SER A 175 -3.46 1.52 7.54
N HIS A 176 -3.39 1.11 6.27
CA HIS A 176 -4.37 0.29 5.58
C HIS A 176 -3.73 -0.95 4.95
N GLY A 177 -4.56 -1.91 4.56
CA GLY A 177 -4.15 -3.04 3.70
C GLY A 177 -3.58 -2.58 2.35
N LEU A 178 -2.97 -3.50 1.60
CA LEU A 178 -2.46 -3.17 0.27
C LEU A 178 -3.60 -2.74 -0.65
N LEU A 179 -3.48 -1.55 -1.24
CA LEU A 179 -4.36 -1.03 -2.29
C LEU A 179 -3.54 -0.85 -3.56
N VAL A 180 -4.19 -1.04 -4.70
CA VAL A 180 -3.56 -0.76 -6.01
C VAL A 180 -3.60 0.74 -6.29
N ASN A 181 -2.55 1.28 -6.89
CA ASN A 181 -2.31 2.68 -7.21
C ASN A 181 -2.23 3.65 -6.01
N CYS A 182 -1.07 3.66 -5.32
CA CYS A 182 -0.84 4.55 -4.17
C CYS A 182 -1.05 6.05 -4.50
N LEU A 183 -0.75 6.46 -5.74
CA LEU A 183 -0.80 7.86 -6.18
C LEU A 183 -2.22 8.36 -6.44
N GLN A 184 -3.23 7.49 -6.42
CA GLN A 184 -4.63 7.92 -6.47
C GLN A 184 -5.00 8.75 -5.24
N CYS A 185 -4.40 8.45 -4.08
CA CYS A 185 -4.70 9.12 -2.82
C CYS A 185 -3.51 9.94 -2.31
N HIS A 186 -2.29 9.42 -2.47
CA HIS A 186 -1.08 10.08 -1.99
C HIS A 186 -0.47 10.97 -3.08
N ALA A 187 -0.66 12.28 -2.94
CA ALA A 187 -0.08 13.23 -3.88
C ALA A 187 1.45 13.22 -3.80
N ALA A 188 2.10 12.95 -4.93
CA ALA A 188 3.53 13.13 -5.11
C ALA A 188 3.89 14.63 -5.10
N PRO A 189 5.13 14.99 -4.75
CA PRO A 189 5.59 16.36 -4.93
C PRO A 189 5.52 16.75 -6.42
N PRO A 190 5.38 18.05 -6.74
CA PRO A 190 5.31 18.50 -8.13
C PRO A 190 6.52 17.99 -8.93
N PRO A 191 6.31 17.39 -10.12
CA PRO A 191 7.42 16.93 -10.94
C PRO A 191 8.22 18.14 -11.44
N LYS A 192 9.50 17.96 -11.74
CA LYS A 192 10.26 18.97 -12.51
C LYS A 192 9.60 19.10 -13.90
N PRO A 193 9.34 20.32 -14.41
CA PRO A 193 9.87 21.63 -14.00
C PRO A 193 9.04 22.40 -12.94
N PHE A 194 7.90 21.88 -12.51
CA PHE A 194 6.95 22.58 -11.64
C PHE A 194 7.36 22.63 -10.15
N ALA A 195 8.51 22.05 -9.79
CA ALA A 195 9.01 22.02 -8.41
C ALA A 195 9.17 23.41 -7.78
N ASN A 196 9.39 24.45 -8.59
CA ASN A 196 9.62 25.83 -8.15
C ASN A 196 8.45 26.78 -8.46
N VAL A 197 7.32 26.25 -8.95
CA VAL A 197 6.14 27.08 -9.23
C VAL A 197 5.44 27.40 -7.91
N GLU A 198 5.22 28.69 -7.65
CA GLU A 198 4.41 29.13 -6.52
C GLU A 198 2.94 28.80 -6.80
N ALA A 199 2.53 27.59 -6.40
CA ALA A 199 1.17 27.08 -6.56
C ALA A 199 0.25 27.46 -5.38
N LYS A 200 0.68 28.41 -4.53
CA LYS A 200 -0.10 28.85 -3.36
C LYS A 200 -1.20 29.80 -3.82
N VAL A 201 -2.39 29.24 -4.02
CA VAL A 201 -3.61 30.03 -4.23
C VAL A 201 -4.31 30.21 -2.89
N ALA A 202 -4.66 31.46 -2.55
CA ALA A 202 -5.43 31.75 -1.35
C ALA A 202 -6.75 30.98 -1.38
N ASN A 203 -7.05 30.27 -0.29
CA ASN A 203 -8.30 29.56 -0.11
C ASN A 203 -8.73 29.67 1.37
N GLY A 204 -10.04 29.56 1.62
CA GLY A 204 -10.62 29.59 2.96
C GLY A 204 -10.75 28.22 3.62
N PHE A 205 -10.09 27.18 3.07
CA PHE A 205 -10.20 25.83 3.60
C PHE A 205 -9.53 25.75 4.98
N SER A 206 -10.26 25.22 5.96
CA SER A 206 -9.74 24.91 7.28
C SER A 206 -9.97 23.44 7.56
N GLY A 207 -8.89 22.69 7.72
CA GLY A 207 -8.94 21.26 7.97
C GLY A 207 -9.31 20.92 9.41
N LEU A 208 -9.94 19.75 9.61
CA LEU A 208 -10.14 19.20 10.95
C LEU A 208 -8.78 18.89 11.61
N PRO A 209 -8.52 19.36 12.85
CA PRO A 209 -7.29 19.05 13.55
C PRO A 209 -7.25 17.59 14.00
N ALA A 210 -6.05 17.08 14.27
CA ALA A 210 -5.90 15.75 14.88
C ALA A 210 -6.33 15.80 16.36
N PRO A 211 -6.99 14.75 16.87
CA PRO A 211 -7.33 14.67 18.28
C PRO A 211 -6.06 14.60 19.14
N VAL A 212 -6.04 15.39 20.22
CA VAL A 212 -4.93 15.41 21.19
C VAL A 212 -5.15 14.45 22.37
N SER A 213 -6.41 14.04 22.58
CA SER A 213 -6.83 13.11 23.62
C SER A 213 -8.03 12.31 23.14
N ALA A 214 -8.37 11.28 23.92
CA ALA A 214 -9.51 10.42 23.67
C ALA A 214 -10.41 10.38 24.91
N GLU A 215 -11.71 10.30 24.68
CA GLU A 215 -12.70 10.16 25.74
C GLU A 215 -12.63 8.78 26.40
N ARG A 216 -12.96 8.73 27.68
CA ARG A 216 -13.04 7.50 28.48
C ARG A 216 -14.34 7.49 29.26
N ALA A 217 -14.94 6.32 29.41
CA ALA A 217 -16.14 6.17 30.24
C ALA A 217 -15.86 6.42 31.74
N TYR A 218 -14.65 6.09 32.21
CA TYR A 218 -14.11 6.35 33.55
C TYR A 218 -12.57 6.39 33.49
N PRO A 219 -11.84 6.88 34.51
CA PRO A 219 -10.40 7.16 34.42
C PRO A 219 -9.54 6.00 33.88
N ASP A 220 -9.82 4.77 34.32
CA ASP A 220 -9.07 3.57 33.92
C ASP A 220 -9.67 2.83 32.73
N ALA A 221 -10.80 3.29 32.18
CA ALA A 221 -11.42 2.68 31.01
C ALA A 221 -10.53 2.88 29.79
N PRO A 222 -10.40 1.89 28.89
CA PRO A 222 -9.74 2.09 27.61
C PRO A 222 -10.33 3.30 26.86
N PRO A 223 -9.50 4.16 26.26
CA PRO A 223 -9.98 5.30 25.49
C PRO A 223 -10.73 4.85 24.24
N VAL A 224 -11.80 5.56 23.91
CA VAL A 224 -12.49 5.47 22.62
C VAL A 224 -11.56 5.97 21.53
N ILE A 225 -11.49 5.28 20.39
CA ILE A 225 -10.63 5.68 19.26
C ILE A 225 -11.14 7.03 18.72
N PRO A 226 -10.33 8.11 18.78
CA PRO A 226 -10.80 9.47 18.49
C PRO A 226 -10.69 9.85 17.00
N HIS A 227 -10.55 8.86 16.12
CA HIS A 227 -10.46 9.02 14.67
C HIS A 227 -11.14 7.84 13.98
N SER A 228 -11.56 8.02 12.71
CA SER A 228 -12.02 6.89 11.90
C SER A 228 -10.90 5.86 11.69
N THR A 229 -11.28 4.59 11.75
CA THR A 229 -10.50 3.38 11.46
C THR A 229 -10.56 3.02 9.98
N TRP A 230 -11.46 3.62 9.19
CA TRP A 230 -11.42 3.49 7.75
C TRP A 230 -10.09 4.03 7.21
N MET A 231 -9.38 3.20 6.45
CA MET A 231 -8.00 3.42 6.00
C MET A 231 -6.96 3.56 7.14
N ARG A 232 -7.31 3.17 8.37
CA ARG A 232 -6.49 3.18 9.59
C ARG A 232 -6.69 1.94 10.48
N ASP A 233 -6.94 0.80 9.85
CA ASP A 233 -7.18 -0.48 10.54
C ASP A 233 -5.89 -1.10 11.10
N ARG A 234 -4.72 -0.68 10.61
CA ARG A 234 -3.41 -1.11 11.14
C ARG A 234 -2.93 -0.18 12.26
N CYS A 235 -3.50 -0.33 13.47
CA CYS A 235 -3.24 0.56 14.62
C CYS A 235 -1.75 0.80 14.90
N LEU A 236 -0.93 -0.28 14.82
CA LEU A 236 0.51 -0.22 15.08
C LEU A 236 1.28 0.61 14.05
N SER A 237 0.69 0.97 12.92
CA SER A 237 1.32 1.88 11.95
C SER A 237 1.52 3.29 12.50
N CYS A 238 0.77 3.65 13.53
CA CYS A 238 0.91 4.92 14.25
C CYS A 238 1.31 4.70 15.70
N HIS A 239 0.73 3.67 16.33
CA HIS A 239 0.81 3.45 17.77
C HIS A 239 1.87 2.42 18.19
N GLY A 240 2.74 1.95 17.29
CA GLY A 240 3.75 0.97 17.71
C GLY A 240 4.96 0.82 16.80
N GLY A 241 6.00 0.23 17.37
CA GLY A 241 7.20 -0.20 16.66
C GLY A 241 8.04 0.93 16.06
N VAL A 242 9.03 0.52 15.27
CA VAL A 242 10.03 1.41 14.65
C VAL A 242 9.47 2.33 13.59
N ALA A 243 8.37 1.91 12.97
CA ALA A 243 7.70 2.62 11.90
C ALA A 243 6.45 3.38 12.41
N GLY A 244 6.22 3.37 13.72
CA GLY A 244 5.21 4.16 14.41
C GLY A 244 5.68 5.60 14.66
N TRP A 245 4.81 6.40 15.28
CA TRP A 245 5.12 7.79 15.58
C TRP A 245 5.53 7.97 17.04
N PRO A 246 6.69 8.59 17.32
CA PRO A 246 7.11 8.90 18.68
C PRO A 246 6.06 9.70 19.46
N GLY A 247 5.80 9.35 20.69
CA GLY A 247 4.78 9.99 21.53
C GLY A 247 3.34 9.57 21.21
N LEU A 248 3.10 8.80 20.14
CA LEU A 248 1.78 8.24 19.84
C LEU A 248 1.70 6.75 20.18
N GLU A 249 2.73 6.15 20.76
CA GLU A 249 2.73 4.72 21.09
C GLU A 249 1.65 4.35 22.10
N VAL A 250 1.15 3.13 22.01
CA VAL A 250 0.35 2.54 23.08
C VAL A 250 1.25 1.91 24.13
N SER A 251 0.85 1.99 25.40
CA SER A 251 1.64 1.43 26.50
C SER A 251 1.69 -0.11 26.45
N HIS A 252 0.72 -0.76 25.80
CA HIS A 252 0.55 -2.21 25.76
C HIS A 252 0.51 -2.78 24.32
N ARG A 253 1.59 -2.54 23.57
CA ARG A 253 1.71 -2.94 22.14
C ARG A 253 1.66 -4.44 21.84
N TRP A 254 1.85 -5.28 22.86
CA TRP A 254 1.74 -6.75 22.74
C TRP A 254 0.31 -7.25 22.62
N ARG A 255 -0.67 -6.38 22.92
CA ARG A 255 -2.08 -6.66 22.66
C ARG A 255 -2.36 -6.43 21.19
N THR A 256 -2.51 -7.51 20.43
CA THR A 256 -2.65 -7.45 18.96
C THR A 256 -4.08 -7.11 18.52
N ASN A 257 -5.09 -7.36 19.35
CA ASN A 257 -6.49 -7.02 19.07
C ASN A 257 -6.92 -5.76 19.83
N CYS A 258 -6.58 -4.60 19.29
CA CYS A 258 -6.87 -3.30 19.91
C CYS A 258 -8.38 -3.07 20.12
N LEU A 259 -9.20 -3.52 19.16
CA LEU A 259 -10.66 -3.34 19.16
C LEU A 259 -11.39 -4.19 20.21
N GLN A 260 -10.70 -5.13 20.85
CA GLN A 260 -11.26 -5.85 22.00
C GLN A 260 -11.52 -4.92 23.20
N CYS A 261 -10.70 -3.88 23.35
CA CYS A 261 -10.77 -2.96 24.48
C CYS A 261 -11.11 -1.53 24.05
N HIS A 262 -10.58 -1.08 22.90
CA HIS A 262 -10.80 0.26 22.39
C HIS A 262 -12.00 0.29 21.46
N ALA A 263 -13.10 0.85 21.92
CA ALA A 263 -14.28 1.06 21.10
C ALA A 263 -14.03 2.15 20.03
N THR A 264 -14.61 1.98 18.85
CA THR A 264 -14.60 3.02 17.82
C THR A 264 -15.61 4.13 18.15
N SER A 265 -15.33 5.35 17.72
CA SER A 265 -16.29 6.45 17.83
C SER A 265 -17.43 6.26 16.82
N ALA A 266 -18.67 6.12 17.31
CA ALA A 266 -19.83 5.99 16.44
C ALA A 266 -19.99 7.17 15.47
N THR A 267 -19.74 8.40 15.95
CA THR A 267 -19.81 9.61 15.12
C THR A 267 -18.78 9.62 14.00
N LEU A 268 -17.60 9.03 14.22
CA LEU A 268 -16.51 9.03 13.24
C LEU A 268 -16.58 7.85 12.26
N GLU A 269 -17.31 6.78 12.61
CA GLU A 269 -17.49 5.59 11.77
C GLU A 269 -18.84 5.48 11.09
N GLN A 270 -19.68 6.50 11.22
CA GLN A 270 -20.82 6.63 10.34
C GLN A 270 -20.29 6.75 8.92
N SER A 271 -20.54 5.73 8.09
CA SER A 271 -20.54 5.94 6.65
C SER A 271 -21.48 7.11 6.41
N VAL A 272 -20.98 8.21 5.85
CA VAL A 272 -21.85 9.31 5.43
C VAL A 272 -22.89 8.66 4.54
N VAL A 273 -24.11 8.48 5.05
CA VAL A 273 -25.27 8.27 4.20
C VAL A 273 -25.30 9.57 3.45
N SER A 274 -24.81 9.55 2.21
CA SER A 274 -24.89 10.72 1.37
C SER A 274 -26.35 11.11 1.37
N ASP A 275 -26.68 12.29 1.88
CA ASP A 275 -27.90 12.96 1.45
C ASP A 275 -27.94 12.81 -0.06
N PRO A 276 -29.08 12.43 -0.67
CA PRO A 276 -29.16 12.25 -2.11
C PRO A 276 -28.58 13.51 -2.74
N VAL A 277 -27.40 13.35 -3.34
CA VAL A 277 -26.68 14.44 -3.97
C VAL A 277 -27.63 14.96 -5.04
N GLY A 278 -28.14 16.18 -4.87
CA GLY A 278 -29.19 16.81 -5.67
C GLY A 278 -28.77 17.13 -7.11
N TYR A 279 -28.07 16.20 -7.76
CA TYR A 279 -27.59 16.26 -9.14
C TYR A 279 -28.24 15.22 -10.04
N VAL A 280 -29.11 14.35 -9.51
CA VAL A 280 -30.03 13.61 -10.38
C VAL A 280 -31.23 14.53 -10.57
N PRO A 281 -31.42 15.16 -11.74
CA PRO A 281 -32.67 15.87 -12.00
C PRO A 281 -33.80 14.88 -11.77
N GLU A 282 -34.81 15.30 -11.01
CA GLU A 282 -36.05 14.56 -10.91
C GLU A 282 -36.55 14.35 -12.33
N PHE A 283 -36.47 13.12 -12.84
CA PHE A 283 -37.20 12.76 -14.02
C PHE A 283 -38.66 12.92 -13.63
N ALA A 284 -39.24 14.05 -14.05
CA ALA A 284 -40.66 14.27 -13.98
C ALA A 284 -41.31 13.08 -14.69
N VAL A 285 -41.81 12.13 -13.91
CA VAL A 285 -42.72 11.12 -14.41
C VAL A 285 -43.99 11.92 -14.71
N GLY A 286 -44.13 12.28 -15.98
CA GLY A 286 -45.33 12.95 -16.48
C GLY A 286 -46.57 12.11 -16.23
N PRO A 287 -47.75 12.75 -16.20
CA PRO A 287 -49.03 12.10 -15.91
C PRO A 287 -49.41 10.99 -16.89
#